data_AF-A0A4Q9M401-F1
#
_entry.id   AF-A0A4Q9M401-F1
#
_cell.length_a   1.000
_cell.length_b   1.000
_cell.length_c   1.000
_cell.angle_alpha   90.00
_cell.angle_beta   90.00
_cell.angle_gamma   90.00
#
_symmetry.space_group_name_H-M   'P 1'
#
loop_
_entity.id
_entity.type
_entity.pdbx_description
1 polymer ?
#
loop_
_entity_poly.entity_id
_entity_poly.type
_entity_poly.pdbx_seq_one_letter_code
_entity_poly.pdbx_strand_id
1 'polypeptide(L)'
;NRKLDAVREHDLCPRLVLAISQHKADSDEIDETGQKIDGAFFHAHEAPTDGCPHWDIQLVPVEFKSSKEGSAKDPYLDTEQSGSADAEADTRKESREQITGYAERIFSIQHRHALFMLLVIGRKFRITRWDRAGTVVTTAIDYYEHPDALCEFLWRISHLSGERLGVDPTAVRLDKLDFRYIRMDLAALMRQENEAIHLERNLSPGELEGYHSFRYVREAFAATIASEDYPRFELQVVDAGVTRYFLVGRPVYTASGMAGRGTRGYIAHELATKRFFWLKDSWRVSYENVNPEGLILQQLRAAGITNVPTVACHGDVRNQTANLSFRPDCPIREHQHYRVVEEEVCMSLENFKNGRQLVSIILDCLRTHKLASTLPGVQIFHRDITGGNILIYPKIITKKDNTMRLRWVGILSDWEVAKCVATGEERPRPRQPERTCTWQFVSVNLLSNALSRHRLQDELESLLHVLIYYSIRY
;
A
#
# COMPACT_ATOMS: atom_id res chain seq x y z
N ASN A 1 15.33 -16.92 29.83
CA ASN A 1 16.13 -16.19 28.80
C ASN A 1 16.37 -14.84 29.44
N ARG A 2 17.57 -14.56 29.98
CA ARG A 2 17.79 -13.54 31.04
C ARG A 2 17.16 -12.16 30.78
N LYS A 3 17.01 -11.77 29.50
CA LYS A 3 16.37 -10.52 29.07
C LYS A 3 14.84 -10.53 29.24
N LEU A 4 14.17 -11.64 28.89
CA LEU A 4 12.73 -11.86 29.15
C LEU A 4 12.45 -11.88 30.65
N ASP A 5 13.32 -12.58 31.38
CA ASP A 5 13.18 -12.79 32.82
C ASP A 5 13.24 -11.42 33.53
N ALA A 6 14.19 -10.54 33.16
CA ALA A 6 14.28 -9.18 33.71
C ALA A 6 13.04 -8.29 33.46
N VAL A 7 12.48 -8.31 32.24
CA VAL A 7 11.27 -7.51 31.92
C VAL A 7 10.07 -7.99 32.73
N ARG A 8 9.94 -9.30 32.92
CA ARG A 8 8.82 -9.93 33.66
C ARG A 8 8.99 -9.80 35.18
N GLU A 9 10.17 -10.11 35.71
CA GLU A 9 10.46 -10.09 37.15
C GLU A 9 10.35 -8.70 37.76
N HIS A 10 10.66 -7.66 36.98
CA HIS A 10 10.61 -6.27 37.44
C HIS A 10 9.40 -5.48 36.93
N ASP A 11 8.43 -6.16 36.30
CA ASP A 11 7.18 -5.56 35.81
C ASP A 11 7.39 -4.26 34.99
N LEU A 12 8.41 -4.26 34.13
CA LEU A 12 8.83 -3.05 33.40
C LEU A 12 7.85 -2.65 32.29
N CYS A 13 6.95 -3.56 31.90
CA CYS A 13 5.99 -3.39 30.82
C CYS A 13 4.65 -4.04 31.19
N PRO A 14 3.94 -3.55 32.22
CA PRO A 14 2.89 -4.29 32.94
C PRO A 14 1.67 -4.73 32.12
N ARG A 15 1.44 -4.11 30.96
CA ARG A 15 0.26 -4.38 30.12
C ARG A 15 0.58 -5.12 28.82
N LEU A 16 1.86 -5.34 28.53
CA LEU A 16 2.31 -6.03 27.33
C LEU A 16 3.23 -7.18 27.71
N VAL A 17 3.27 -8.20 26.86
CA VAL A 17 4.13 -9.36 27.07
C VAL A 17 5.21 -9.35 26.01
N LEU A 18 6.47 -9.41 26.44
CA LEU A 18 7.59 -9.72 25.55
C LEU A 18 7.56 -11.22 25.23
N ALA A 19 7.53 -11.56 23.94
CA ALA A 19 7.74 -12.90 23.43
C ALA A 19 8.94 -12.92 22.46
N ILE A 20 9.62 -14.06 22.38
CA ILE A 20 10.87 -14.23 21.62
C ILE A 20 10.62 -15.17 20.43
N SER A 21 11.14 -14.81 19.26
CA SER A 21 10.89 -15.45 17.96
C SER A 21 12.16 -15.72 17.13
N GLN A 22 13.33 -15.72 17.78
CA GLN A 22 14.67 -15.77 17.16
C GLN A 22 15.00 -17.01 16.29
N HIS A 23 14.16 -18.06 16.24
CA HIS A 23 14.54 -19.34 15.63
C HIS A 23 13.60 -19.83 14.52
N LYS A 24 12.32 -19.47 14.58
CA LYS A 24 11.29 -19.95 13.67
C LYS A 24 10.77 -18.78 12.85
N ALA A 25 10.60 -18.99 11.55
CA ALA A 25 9.93 -18.02 10.69
C ALA A 25 8.40 -18.17 10.82
N ASP A 26 7.68 -17.17 10.34
CA ASP A 26 6.22 -17.27 10.18
C ASP A 26 5.86 -18.22 9.02
N SER A 27 4.57 -18.49 8.81
CA SER A 27 4.16 -19.30 7.65
C SER A 27 4.49 -18.60 6.33
N ASP A 28 4.75 -19.37 5.27
CA ASP A 28 5.05 -18.81 3.94
C ASP A 28 3.91 -17.92 3.42
N GLU A 29 2.67 -18.19 3.86
CA GLU A 29 1.49 -17.37 3.56
C GLU A 29 1.54 -15.96 4.16
N ILE A 30 2.30 -15.77 5.23
CA ILE A 30 2.55 -14.48 5.90
C ILE A 30 3.89 -13.88 5.44
N ASP A 31 4.93 -14.70 5.38
CA ASP A 31 6.31 -14.30 5.13
C ASP A 31 7.13 -15.32 4.35
N GLU A 32 6.99 -15.27 3.02
CA GLU A 32 7.82 -16.03 2.06
C GLU A 32 9.33 -15.78 2.19
N THR A 33 9.76 -14.67 2.81
CA THR A 33 11.19 -14.37 2.97
C THR A 33 11.82 -15.09 4.17
N GLY A 34 10.99 -15.70 5.03
CA GLY A 34 11.43 -16.45 6.19
C GLY A 34 12.20 -15.59 7.21
N GLN A 35 11.85 -14.31 7.32
CA GLN A 35 12.51 -13.37 8.23
C GLN A 35 12.24 -13.76 9.69
N LYS A 36 13.24 -13.52 10.53
CA LYS A 36 13.21 -13.88 11.96
C LYS A 36 13.68 -12.70 12.77
N ILE A 37 12.74 -11.98 13.37
CA ILE A 37 13.04 -10.97 14.38
C ILE A 37 13.20 -11.65 15.74
N ASP A 38 14.05 -11.11 16.60
CA ASP A 38 14.35 -11.76 17.88
C ASP A 38 13.15 -11.79 18.84
N GLY A 39 12.28 -10.78 18.81
CA GLY A 39 11.05 -10.77 19.60
C GLY A 39 10.19 -9.53 19.38
N ALA A 40 9.10 -9.44 20.12
CA ALA A 40 8.23 -8.27 20.12
C ALA A 40 7.39 -8.19 21.40
N PHE A 41 6.86 -7.00 21.68
CA PHE A 41 5.81 -6.80 22.68
C PHE A 41 4.44 -6.99 22.04
N PHE A 42 3.57 -7.72 22.75
CA PHE A 42 2.21 -8.07 22.33
C PHE A 42 1.21 -7.73 23.44
N HIS A 43 -0.07 -7.61 23.08
CA HIS A 43 -1.12 -7.69 24.09
C HIS A 43 -1.09 -9.06 24.76
N ALA A 44 -1.32 -9.10 26.08
CA ALA A 44 -1.18 -10.35 26.86
C ALA A 44 -2.07 -11.50 26.37
N HIS A 45 -3.25 -11.18 25.84
CA HIS A 45 -4.22 -12.17 25.35
C HIS A 45 -3.91 -12.70 23.93
N GLU A 46 -3.00 -12.03 23.19
CA GLU A 46 -2.60 -12.41 21.83
C GLU A 46 -1.14 -12.89 21.77
N ALA A 47 -0.40 -12.80 22.88
CA ALA A 47 1.04 -13.07 22.90
C ALA A 47 1.34 -14.53 22.46
N PRO A 48 2.15 -14.73 21.41
CA PRO A 48 2.42 -16.06 20.89
C PRO A 48 3.37 -16.85 21.80
N THR A 49 3.22 -18.18 21.79
CA THR A 49 4.04 -19.11 22.59
C THR A 49 4.77 -20.16 21.74
N ASP A 50 4.64 -20.09 20.42
CA ASP A 50 5.17 -21.07 19.46
C ASP A 50 6.55 -20.69 18.88
N GLY A 51 7.07 -19.53 19.27
CA GLY A 51 8.36 -19.01 18.83
C GLY A 51 8.39 -18.45 17.41
N CYS A 52 7.23 -18.26 16.76
CA CYS A 52 7.12 -17.55 15.48
C CYS A 52 7.04 -16.01 15.70
N PRO A 53 7.34 -15.19 14.68
CA PRO A 53 7.22 -13.74 14.78
C PRO A 53 5.80 -13.23 14.97
N HIS A 54 4.80 -13.86 14.33
CA HIS A 54 3.39 -13.39 14.31
C HIS A 54 3.29 -11.92 13.86
N TRP A 55 3.75 -11.66 12.63
CA TRP A 55 3.91 -10.30 12.08
C TRP A 55 2.61 -9.48 12.07
N ASP A 56 1.43 -10.11 12.12
CA ASP A 56 0.12 -9.48 12.10
C ASP A 56 -0.32 -8.87 13.46
N ILE A 57 0.30 -9.26 14.57
CA ILE A 57 -0.09 -8.84 15.93
C ILE A 57 1.03 -8.20 16.76
N GLN A 58 2.27 -8.12 16.25
CA GLN A 58 3.37 -7.43 16.95
C GLN A 58 3.04 -5.95 17.18
N LEU A 59 3.13 -5.44 18.41
CA LEU A 59 2.91 -4.00 18.69
C LEU A 59 4.20 -3.19 18.60
N VAL A 60 5.25 -3.64 19.29
CA VAL A 60 6.58 -3.03 19.33
C VAL A 60 7.63 -4.13 19.13
N PRO A 61 8.22 -4.25 17.93
CA PRO A 61 9.22 -5.26 17.66
C PRO A 61 10.54 -4.96 18.39
N VAL A 62 11.30 -6.01 18.67
CA VAL A 62 12.57 -5.96 19.41
C VAL A 62 13.64 -6.77 18.69
N GLU A 63 14.75 -6.12 18.37
CA GLU A 63 15.91 -6.75 17.74
C GLU A 63 17.14 -6.67 18.66
N PHE A 64 17.84 -7.78 18.86
CA PHE A 64 19.04 -7.85 19.68
C PHE A 64 20.29 -8.07 18.83
N LYS A 65 21.17 -7.07 18.78
CA LYS A 65 22.50 -7.21 18.18
C LYS A 65 23.53 -7.61 19.22
N SER A 66 24.36 -8.60 18.87
CA SER A 66 25.42 -9.13 19.73
C SER A 66 26.45 -8.07 20.09
N SER A 67 26.88 -8.05 21.36
CA SER A 67 27.98 -7.20 21.85
C SER A 67 29.36 -7.70 21.46
N LYS A 68 29.51 -8.94 20.98
CA LYS A 68 30.82 -9.56 20.69
C LYS A 68 31.59 -8.83 19.58
N GLU A 69 30.88 -8.12 18.72
CA GLU A 69 31.45 -7.31 17.63
C GLU A 69 31.37 -5.80 17.95
N GLY A 70 31.18 -5.43 19.22
CA GLY A 70 31.06 -4.04 19.67
C GLY A 70 29.91 -3.30 18.99
N SER A 71 30.17 -2.10 18.47
CA SER A 71 29.20 -1.29 17.71
C SER A 71 29.18 -1.62 16.21
N ALA A 72 29.87 -2.68 15.73
CA ALA A 72 29.96 -2.98 14.31
C ALA A 72 28.60 -3.38 13.67
N LYS A 73 27.64 -3.81 14.50
CA LYS A 73 26.25 -4.11 14.10
C LYS A 73 25.24 -3.02 14.50
N ASP A 74 25.71 -1.87 15.00
CA ASP A 74 24.83 -0.72 15.16
C ASP A 74 24.54 -0.14 13.76
N PRO A 75 23.30 -0.22 13.24
CA PRO A 75 22.95 0.24 11.90
C PRO A 75 23.15 1.75 11.69
N TYR A 76 23.26 2.52 12.78
CA TYR A 76 23.38 3.97 12.75
C TYR A 76 24.67 4.47 13.41
N LEU A 77 25.12 5.66 13.01
CA LEU A 77 26.25 6.38 13.62
C LEU A 77 25.76 7.70 14.21
N ASP A 78 26.17 7.96 15.45
CA ASP A 78 25.93 9.25 16.11
C ASP A 78 27.06 10.21 15.73
N THR A 79 26.99 10.82 14.54
CA THR A 79 27.96 11.82 14.07
C THR A 79 27.30 13.17 13.84
N GLU A 80 27.91 14.25 14.35
CA GLU A 80 27.42 15.62 14.16
C GLU A 80 27.68 16.19 12.74
N GLN A 81 28.48 15.50 11.91
CA GLN A 81 29.06 16.08 10.68
C GLN A 81 28.33 15.81 9.37
N SER A 82 27.28 15.00 9.35
CA SER A 82 26.48 14.84 8.14
C SER A 82 25.04 14.64 8.56
N GLY A 83 24.10 15.32 7.88
CA GLY A 83 22.66 15.19 8.12
C GLY A 83 22.08 13.80 7.79
N SER A 84 22.89 12.73 7.84
CA SER A 84 22.50 11.33 7.73
C SER A 84 23.10 10.53 8.89
N ALA A 85 22.26 9.73 9.56
CA ALA A 85 22.70 8.78 10.58
C ALA A 85 23.20 7.45 9.96
N ASP A 86 23.23 7.35 8.62
CA ASP A 86 23.61 6.14 7.93
C ASP A 86 25.11 5.86 8.05
N ALA A 87 25.42 4.67 8.54
CA ALA A 87 26.78 4.16 8.51
C ALA A 87 27.09 3.49 7.16
N GLU A 88 28.31 3.72 6.65
CA GLU A 88 28.79 3.20 5.37
C GLU A 88 29.37 1.78 5.44
N ALA A 89 29.73 1.30 6.62
CA ALA A 89 30.29 -0.05 6.77
C ALA A 89 29.26 -1.13 6.38
N ASP A 90 29.69 -2.12 5.58
CA ASP A 90 28.82 -3.17 5.02
C ASP A 90 27.98 -3.87 6.09
N THR A 91 28.56 -4.23 7.23
CA THR A 91 27.86 -4.91 8.34
C THR A 91 26.73 -4.07 8.95
N ARG A 92 26.86 -2.74 8.91
CA ARG A 92 25.84 -1.80 9.41
C ARG A 92 24.77 -1.57 8.38
N LYS A 93 25.14 -1.55 7.10
CA LYS A 93 24.19 -1.52 5.97
C LYS A 93 23.30 -2.77 5.98
N GLU A 94 23.89 -3.96 6.10
CA GLU A 94 23.14 -5.22 6.24
C GLU A 94 22.17 -5.18 7.44
N SER A 95 22.64 -4.69 8.59
CA SER A 95 21.80 -4.54 9.78
C SER A 95 20.64 -3.57 9.55
N ARG A 96 20.87 -2.46 8.82
CA ARG A 96 19.84 -1.47 8.48
C ARG A 96 18.84 -2.02 7.46
N GLU A 97 19.30 -2.75 6.45
CA GLU A 97 18.45 -3.44 5.47
C GLU A 97 17.53 -4.45 6.13
N GLN A 98 18.06 -5.26 7.06
CA GLN A 98 17.28 -6.23 7.82
C GLN A 98 16.18 -5.56 8.66
N ILE A 99 16.53 -4.52 9.44
CA ILE A 99 15.55 -3.79 10.26
C ILE A 99 14.49 -3.09 9.40
N THR A 100 14.90 -2.55 8.25
CA THR A 100 13.97 -1.97 7.27
C THR A 100 13.02 -3.03 6.73
N GLY A 101 13.52 -4.24 6.44
CA GLY A 101 12.71 -5.39 6.02
C GLY A 101 11.67 -5.79 7.04
N TYR A 102 12.01 -5.80 8.34
CA TYR A 102 11.05 -6.06 9.42
C TYR A 102 9.95 -5.00 9.47
N ALA A 103 10.32 -3.71 9.36
CA ALA A 103 9.34 -2.64 9.33
C ALA A 103 8.42 -2.76 8.10
N GLU A 104 8.99 -2.98 6.91
CA GLU A 104 8.23 -3.17 5.67
C GLU A 104 7.25 -4.34 5.77
N ARG A 105 7.67 -5.48 6.32
CA ARG A 105 6.82 -6.66 6.55
C ARG A 105 5.65 -6.35 7.47
N ILE A 106 5.88 -5.64 8.56
CA ILE A 106 4.79 -5.25 9.47
C ILE A 106 3.81 -4.31 8.79
N PHE A 107 4.29 -3.33 8.02
CA PHE A 107 3.43 -2.40 7.28
C PHE A 107 2.68 -3.05 6.11
N SER A 108 3.18 -4.16 5.54
CA SER A 108 2.49 -4.88 4.47
C SER A 108 1.30 -5.70 4.99
N ILE A 109 1.38 -6.21 6.22
CA ILE A 109 0.34 -7.05 6.83
C ILE A 109 -0.58 -6.24 7.74
N GLN A 110 -0.02 -5.39 8.60
CA GLN A 110 -0.78 -4.56 9.53
C GLN A 110 -1.12 -3.21 8.91
N HIS A 111 -2.23 -2.61 9.36
CA HIS A 111 -2.59 -1.25 9.00
C HIS A 111 -2.05 -0.31 10.05
N ARG A 112 -1.02 0.47 9.67
CA ARG A 112 -0.29 1.35 10.58
C ARG A 112 0.00 2.70 9.97
N HIS A 113 -0.03 3.72 10.80
CA HIS A 113 0.49 5.05 10.52
C HIS A 113 1.86 5.31 11.15
N ALA A 114 2.29 4.48 12.10
CA ALA A 114 3.64 4.48 12.63
C ALA A 114 4.03 3.10 13.19
N LEU A 115 5.34 2.87 13.36
CA LEU A 115 5.86 1.70 14.05
C LEU A 115 7.02 2.12 14.95
N PHE A 116 6.92 1.81 16.24
CA PHE A 116 8.06 1.90 17.15
C PHE A 116 8.75 0.54 17.21
N MET A 117 10.09 0.53 17.16
CA MET A 117 10.89 -0.68 17.32
C MET A 117 12.08 -0.41 18.25
N LEU A 118 12.34 -1.35 19.16
CA LEU A 118 13.44 -1.31 20.11
C LEU A 118 14.63 -2.11 19.57
N LEU A 119 15.77 -1.45 19.43
CA LEU A 119 17.01 -2.07 19.00
C LEU A 119 17.98 -2.10 20.18
N VAL A 120 18.37 -3.28 20.65
CA VAL A 120 19.31 -3.45 21.77
C VAL A 120 20.62 -3.99 21.23
N ILE A 121 21.69 -3.19 21.32
CA ILE A 121 23.02 -3.48 20.78
C ILE A 121 23.99 -3.60 21.96
N GLY A 122 24.20 -4.82 22.44
CA GLY A 122 25.02 -5.05 23.62
C GLY A 122 24.55 -4.24 24.84
N ARG A 123 25.36 -3.27 25.27
CA ARG A 123 25.12 -2.38 26.42
C ARG A 123 24.27 -1.13 26.08
N LYS A 124 24.04 -0.88 24.79
CA LYS A 124 23.28 0.28 24.34
C LYS A 124 21.94 -0.13 23.74
N PHE A 125 21.02 0.82 23.65
CA PHE A 125 19.79 0.67 22.88
C PHE A 125 19.50 1.92 22.05
N ARG A 126 18.66 1.73 21.03
CA ARG A 126 18.04 2.78 20.23
C ARG A 126 16.56 2.52 20.13
N ILE A 127 15.79 3.59 20.04
CA ILE A 127 14.38 3.55 19.67
C ILE A 127 14.29 4.06 18.23
N THR A 128 13.61 3.31 17.38
CA THR A 128 13.30 3.71 16.02
C THR A 128 11.80 3.95 15.89
N ARG A 129 11.40 5.02 15.21
CA ARG A 129 10.03 5.29 14.81
C ARG A 129 9.97 5.39 13.28
N TRP A 130 9.23 4.49 12.67
CA TRP A 130 9.00 4.40 11.24
C TRP A 130 7.63 4.96 10.90
N ASP A 131 7.54 5.72 9.81
CA ASP A 131 6.30 6.03 9.12
C ASP A 131 6.57 6.15 7.62
N ARG A 132 5.53 6.47 6.85
CA ARG A 132 5.65 6.56 5.39
C ARG A 132 6.47 7.75 4.91
N ALA A 133 6.80 8.70 5.77
CA ALA A 133 7.72 9.78 5.45
C ALA A 133 9.18 9.34 5.62
N GLY A 134 9.47 8.49 6.61
CA GLY A 134 10.80 7.92 6.82
C GLY A 134 11.00 7.33 8.21
N THR A 135 12.25 7.34 8.66
CA THR A 135 12.64 6.76 9.95
C THR A 135 13.33 7.80 10.83
N VAL A 136 12.89 7.86 12.08
CA VAL A 136 13.51 8.65 13.14
C VAL A 136 14.17 7.69 14.11
N VAL A 137 15.39 8.00 14.51
CA VAL A 137 16.18 7.13 15.39
C VAL A 137 16.80 7.96 16.50
N THR A 138 16.76 7.48 17.74
CA THR A 138 17.47 8.11 18.85
C THR A 138 18.98 7.93 18.68
N THR A 139 19.77 8.78 19.35
CA THR A 139 21.17 8.45 19.62
C THR A 139 21.27 7.14 20.42
N ALA A 140 22.44 6.49 20.42
CA ALA A 140 22.64 5.28 21.20
C ALA A 140 22.71 5.62 22.69
N ILE A 141 21.80 5.03 23.48
CA ILE A 141 21.71 5.26 24.93
C ILE A 141 22.30 4.04 25.65
N ASP A 142 23.23 4.27 26.56
CA ASP A 142 23.78 3.24 27.43
C ASP A 142 22.81 2.98 28.61
N TYR A 143 22.10 1.85 28.59
CA TYR A 143 21.08 1.56 29.61
C TYR A 143 21.65 1.05 30.94
N TYR A 144 22.97 0.88 31.07
CA TYR A 144 23.61 0.63 32.37
C TYR A 144 23.95 1.94 33.07
N GLU A 145 24.29 2.99 32.31
CA GLU A 145 24.51 4.34 32.86
C GLU A 145 23.18 5.08 33.05
N HIS A 146 22.24 4.88 32.13
CA HIS A 146 20.91 5.50 32.11
C HIS A 146 19.80 4.43 32.04
N PRO A 147 19.65 3.60 33.09
CA PRO A 147 18.61 2.55 33.13
C PRO A 147 17.19 3.13 33.11
N ASP A 148 17.02 4.33 33.64
CA ASP A 148 15.77 5.10 33.65
C ASP A 148 15.20 5.30 32.24
N ALA A 149 16.04 5.60 31.25
CA ALA A 149 15.60 5.83 29.87
C ALA A 149 14.94 4.60 29.23
N LEU A 150 15.51 3.40 29.45
CA LEU A 150 14.94 2.15 28.93
C LEU A 150 13.66 1.78 29.70
N CYS A 151 13.69 1.87 31.02
CA CYS A 151 12.52 1.61 31.88
C CYS A 151 11.36 2.55 31.53
N GLU A 152 11.64 3.83 31.31
CA GLU A 152 10.64 4.82 30.93
C GLU A 152 10.03 4.50 29.57
N PHE A 153 10.83 4.11 28.57
CA PHE A 153 10.32 3.67 27.28
C PHE A 153 9.39 2.46 27.42
N LEU A 154 9.83 1.41 28.12
CA LEU A 154 9.04 0.19 28.36
C LEU A 154 7.72 0.48 29.11
N TRP A 155 7.80 1.32 30.13
CA TRP A 155 6.62 1.76 30.87
C TRP A 155 5.66 2.54 29.97
N ARG A 156 6.17 3.48 29.17
CA ARG A 156 5.36 4.27 28.24
C ARG A 156 4.65 3.40 27.20
N ILE A 157 5.37 2.51 26.50
CA ILE A 157 4.74 1.67 25.46
C ILE A 157 3.63 0.78 26.05
N SER A 158 3.77 0.34 27.31
CA SER A 158 2.73 -0.46 27.96
C SER A 158 1.45 0.34 28.24
N HIS A 159 1.53 1.65 28.41
CA HIS A 159 0.38 2.51 28.73
C HIS A 159 -0.23 3.21 27.51
N LEU A 160 0.45 3.19 26.36
CA LEU A 160 -0.08 3.76 25.12
C LEU A 160 -1.18 2.87 24.53
N SER A 161 -2.19 3.51 23.93
CA SER A 161 -3.16 2.80 23.10
C SER A 161 -2.51 2.30 21.80
N GLY A 162 -3.13 1.32 21.15
CA GLY A 162 -2.69 0.85 19.83
C GLY A 162 -2.54 2.00 18.81
N GLU A 163 -3.51 2.92 18.78
CA GLU A 163 -3.43 4.14 17.93
C GLU A 163 -2.19 4.98 18.24
N ARG A 164 -1.86 5.21 19.52
CA ARG A 164 -0.64 5.95 19.87
C ARG A 164 0.65 5.17 19.60
N LEU A 165 0.59 3.84 19.53
CA LEU A 165 1.67 2.97 19.06
C LEU A 165 1.74 2.86 17.53
N GLY A 166 0.79 3.49 16.81
CA GLY A 166 0.80 3.60 15.36
C GLY A 166 -0.17 2.69 14.62
N VAL A 167 -1.03 1.94 15.31
CA VAL A 167 -2.08 1.10 14.70
C VAL A 167 -3.18 1.99 14.13
N ASP A 168 -3.60 1.77 12.90
CA ASP A 168 -4.71 2.49 12.30
C ASP A 168 -6.07 2.02 12.88
N PRO A 169 -6.78 2.84 13.67
CA PRO A 169 -8.07 2.45 14.27
C PRO A 169 -9.22 2.35 13.26
N THR A 170 -9.00 2.74 12.01
CA THR A 170 -10.00 2.63 10.92
C THR A 170 -9.88 1.33 10.14
N ALA A 171 -8.91 0.48 10.50
CA ALA A 171 -8.69 -0.84 9.94
C ALA A 171 -8.74 -1.87 11.07
N VAL A 172 -9.88 -2.55 11.20
CA VAL A 172 -10.15 -3.47 12.31
C VAL A 172 -9.84 -4.90 11.88
N ARG A 173 -8.84 -5.54 12.52
CA ARG A 173 -8.56 -6.97 12.36
C ARG A 173 -9.75 -7.78 12.87
N LEU A 174 -10.18 -8.77 12.09
CA LEU A 174 -11.35 -9.58 12.39
C LEU A 174 -10.95 -10.89 13.06
N ASP A 175 -11.60 -11.21 14.18
CA ASP A 175 -11.51 -12.53 14.80
C ASP A 175 -12.26 -13.58 13.95
N LYS A 176 -11.83 -14.84 13.99
CA LYS A 176 -12.46 -15.93 13.22
C LYS A 176 -13.94 -16.16 13.59
N LEU A 177 -14.33 -15.82 14.82
CA LEU A 177 -15.71 -15.92 15.30
C LEU A 177 -16.55 -14.67 14.99
N ASP A 178 -15.94 -13.62 14.44
CA ASP A 178 -16.67 -12.40 14.04
C ASP A 178 -17.59 -12.71 12.84
N PHE A 179 -18.84 -12.26 12.91
CA PHE A 179 -19.81 -12.46 11.82
C PHE A 179 -19.31 -11.87 10.48
N ARG A 180 -18.47 -10.84 10.52
CA ARG A 180 -17.85 -10.24 9.34
C ARG A 180 -16.83 -11.17 8.72
N TYR A 181 -16.06 -11.90 9.54
CA TYR A 181 -15.14 -12.93 9.05
C TYR A 181 -15.90 -14.02 8.28
N ILE A 182 -16.94 -14.57 8.92
CA ILE A 182 -17.81 -15.60 8.31
C ILE A 182 -18.49 -15.09 7.05
N ARG A 183 -18.89 -13.80 7.02
CA ARG A 183 -19.49 -13.16 5.85
C ARG A 183 -18.54 -13.14 4.65
N MET A 184 -17.22 -13.02 4.86
CA MET A 184 -16.25 -13.11 3.77
C MET A 184 -16.21 -14.52 3.18
N ASP A 185 -16.27 -15.57 4.02
CA ASP A 185 -16.34 -16.95 3.53
C ASP A 185 -17.60 -17.18 2.70
N LEU A 186 -18.75 -16.68 3.18
CA LEU A 186 -20.01 -16.72 2.46
C LEU A 186 -19.92 -15.98 1.11
N ALA A 187 -19.30 -14.80 1.08
CA ALA A 187 -19.14 -14.02 -0.15
C ALA A 187 -18.21 -14.73 -1.17
N ALA A 188 -17.18 -15.44 -0.70
CA ALA A 188 -16.28 -16.22 -1.54
C ALA A 188 -16.94 -17.48 -2.11
N LEU A 189 -17.78 -18.16 -1.32
CA LEU A 189 -18.40 -19.43 -1.69
C LEU A 189 -19.70 -19.27 -2.49
N MET A 190 -20.57 -18.34 -2.08
CA MET A 190 -21.92 -18.25 -2.63
C MET A 190 -21.93 -17.49 -3.95
N ARG A 191 -22.31 -18.20 -5.01
CA ARG A 191 -22.62 -17.58 -6.30
C ARG A 191 -23.81 -16.65 -6.13
N GLN A 192 -23.64 -15.39 -6.53
CA GLN A 192 -24.74 -14.42 -6.56
C GLN A 192 -25.63 -14.70 -7.78
N GLU A 193 -26.94 -14.46 -7.67
CA GLU A 193 -27.89 -14.66 -8.78
C GLU A 193 -27.53 -13.84 -10.03
N ASN A 194 -26.96 -12.66 -9.81
CA ASN A 194 -26.48 -11.73 -10.84
C ASN A 194 -25.02 -11.98 -11.24
N GLU A 195 -24.46 -13.16 -10.95
CA GLU A 195 -23.09 -13.50 -11.33
C GLU A 195 -22.98 -13.84 -12.82
N ALA A 196 -22.16 -13.06 -13.53
CA ALA A 196 -21.94 -13.13 -14.97
C ALA A 196 -20.61 -13.78 -15.35
N ILE A 197 -20.59 -14.38 -16.55
CA ILE A 197 -19.35 -14.80 -17.20
C ILE A 197 -18.79 -13.63 -18.01
N HIS A 198 -17.51 -13.33 -17.78
CA HIS A 198 -16.82 -12.16 -18.33
C HIS A 198 -16.40 -12.29 -19.81
N LEU A 199 -16.56 -13.47 -20.42
CA LEU A 199 -16.08 -13.76 -21.79
C LEU A 199 -16.81 -12.92 -22.85
N GLU A 200 -16.06 -12.50 -23.88
CA GLU A 200 -16.65 -11.70 -24.95
C GLU A 200 -17.73 -12.45 -25.74
N ARG A 201 -18.92 -11.86 -25.84
CA ARG A 201 -20.06 -12.42 -26.56
C ARG A 201 -21.14 -11.38 -26.80
N ASN A 202 -22.01 -11.64 -27.76
CA ASN A 202 -23.24 -10.86 -27.89
C ASN A 202 -24.16 -11.19 -26.70
N LEU A 203 -24.90 -10.19 -26.24
CA LEU A 203 -25.85 -10.30 -25.14
C LEU A 203 -27.28 -10.29 -25.69
N SER A 204 -28.16 -11.05 -25.07
CA SER A 204 -29.60 -10.97 -25.35
C SER A 204 -30.18 -9.67 -24.74
N PRO A 205 -31.29 -9.13 -25.28
CA PRO A 205 -31.97 -8.00 -24.66
C PRO A 205 -32.33 -8.28 -23.19
N GLY A 206 -32.04 -7.33 -22.29
CA GLY A 206 -32.26 -7.47 -20.84
C GLY A 206 -31.21 -8.31 -20.11
N GLU A 207 -30.27 -8.95 -20.82
CA GLU A 207 -29.20 -9.71 -20.20
C GLU A 207 -28.17 -8.77 -19.54
N LEU A 208 -27.83 -9.04 -18.27
CA LEU A 208 -26.96 -8.20 -17.43
C LEU A 208 -27.50 -6.77 -17.18
N GLU A 209 -28.82 -6.60 -17.23
CA GLU A 209 -29.47 -5.35 -16.82
C GLU A 209 -29.36 -5.17 -15.29
N GLY A 210 -29.02 -3.96 -14.86
CA GLY A 210 -28.76 -3.65 -13.45
C GLY A 210 -27.38 -4.12 -12.94
N TYR A 211 -27.24 -4.20 -11.62
CA TYR A 211 -25.98 -4.60 -10.99
C TYR A 211 -25.70 -6.09 -11.25
N HIS A 212 -24.49 -6.37 -11.73
CA HIS A 212 -23.94 -7.70 -11.88
C HIS A 212 -22.50 -7.73 -11.36
N SER A 213 -22.07 -8.89 -10.88
CA SER A 213 -20.68 -9.17 -10.56
C SER A 213 -20.16 -10.22 -11.53
N PHE A 214 -18.88 -10.14 -11.90
CA PHE A 214 -18.29 -11.19 -12.72
C PHE A 214 -17.74 -12.31 -11.84
N ARG A 215 -17.90 -13.56 -12.29
CA ARG A 215 -17.40 -14.74 -11.55
C ARG A 215 -15.94 -14.63 -11.14
N TYR A 216 -15.08 -14.07 -12.01
CA TYR A 216 -13.65 -13.90 -11.69
C TYR A 216 -13.42 -13.00 -10.49
N VAL A 217 -14.32 -12.04 -10.20
CA VAL A 217 -14.20 -11.13 -9.05
C VAL A 217 -14.40 -11.90 -7.75
N ARG A 218 -15.41 -12.77 -7.69
CA ARG A 218 -15.65 -13.64 -6.54
C ARG A 218 -14.50 -14.65 -6.36
N GLU A 219 -14.06 -15.28 -7.46
CA GLU A 219 -12.93 -16.22 -7.43
C GLU A 219 -11.63 -15.55 -6.96
N ALA A 220 -11.36 -14.33 -7.43
CA ALA A 220 -10.21 -13.55 -7.00
C ALA A 220 -10.33 -13.11 -5.53
N PHE A 221 -11.52 -12.68 -5.08
CA PHE A 221 -11.77 -12.41 -3.65
C PHE A 221 -11.55 -13.66 -2.80
N ALA A 222 -12.07 -14.82 -3.23
CA ALA A 222 -11.86 -16.09 -2.54
C ALA A 222 -10.37 -16.43 -2.39
N ALA A 223 -9.56 -16.18 -3.42
CA ALA A 223 -8.11 -16.35 -3.35
C ALA A 223 -7.45 -15.45 -2.28
N THR A 224 -7.94 -14.22 -2.08
CA THR A 224 -7.40 -13.31 -1.04
C THR A 224 -7.66 -13.78 0.39
N ILE A 225 -8.60 -14.70 0.60
CA ILE A 225 -8.97 -15.21 1.93
C ILE A 225 -8.76 -16.72 2.08
N ALA A 226 -8.11 -17.35 1.11
CA ALA A 226 -7.96 -18.80 1.04
C ALA A 226 -7.10 -19.38 2.16
N SER A 227 -6.08 -18.63 2.60
CA SER A 227 -5.29 -18.99 3.78
C SER A 227 -5.94 -18.43 5.04
N GLU A 228 -6.12 -19.29 6.05
CA GLU A 228 -6.56 -18.87 7.37
C GLU A 228 -5.47 -18.17 8.19
N ASP A 229 -4.21 -18.29 7.79
CA ASP A 229 -3.09 -17.67 8.48
C ASP A 229 -3.07 -16.16 8.23
N TYR A 230 -3.50 -15.72 7.04
CA TYR A 230 -3.48 -14.30 6.69
C TYR A 230 -4.66 -13.55 7.35
N PRO A 231 -4.40 -12.44 8.06
CA PRO A 231 -5.45 -11.69 8.75
C PRO A 231 -6.46 -11.06 7.78
N ARG A 232 -7.72 -11.00 8.22
CA ARG A 232 -8.81 -10.31 7.51
C ARG A 232 -9.14 -9.01 8.23
N PHE A 233 -9.52 -7.99 7.48
CA PHE A 233 -9.77 -6.65 8.03
C PHE A 233 -11.12 -6.08 7.56
N GLU A 234 -11.72 -5.24 8.41
CA GLU A 234 -12.70 -4.24 7.99
C GLU A 234 -12.02 -2.88 7.88
N LEU A 235 -12.08 -2.27 6.70
CA LEU A 235 -11.58 -0.93 6.42
C LEU A 235 -12.72 0.08 6.33
N GLN A 236 -12.53 1.23 6.96
CA GLN A 236 -13.46 2.36 6.90
C GLN A 236 -13.00 3.36 5.83
N VAL A 237 -13.94 3.83 5.01
CA VAL A 237 -13.74 4.96 4.10
C VAL A 237 -14.81 6.01 4.41
N VAL A 238 -14.38 7.23 4.73
CA VAL A 238 -15.26 8.36 5.02
C VAL A 238 -15.24 9.29 3.82
N ASP A 239 -16.41 9.52 3.22
CA ASP A 239 -16.58 10.42 2.09
C ASP A 239 -17.76 11.34 2.35
N ALA A 240 -17.53 12.66 2.25
CA ALA A 240 -18.53 13.70 2.54
C ALA A 240 -19.30 13.49 3.86
N GLY A 241 -18.64 12.96 4.90
CA GLY A 241 -19.23 12.69 6.21
C GLY A 241 -19.97 11.35 6.33
N VAL A 242 -20.05 10.55 5.26
CA VAL A 242 -20.64 9.21 5.26
C VAL A 242 -19.55 8.16 5.37
N THR A 243 -19.64 7.28 6.38
CA THR A 243 -18.71 6.16 6.56
C THR A 243 -19.23 4.91 5.87
N ARG A 244 -18.39 4.31 5.02
CA ARG A 244 -18.62 3.00 4.39
C ARG A 244 -17.60 1.99 4.90
N TYR A 245 -18.01 0.73 4.98
CA TYR A 245 -17.25 -0.36 5.61
C TYR A 245 -17.01 -1.50 4.61
N PHE A 246 -15.74 -1.88 4.46
CA PHE A 246 -15.26 -2.80 3.44
C PHE A 246 -14.47 -3.94 4.07
N LEU A 247 -14.86 -5.18 3.79
CA LEU A 247 -14.16 -6.36 4.23
C LEU A 247 -13.08 -6.76 3.21
N VAL A 248 -11.84 -6.93 3.66
CA VAL A 248 -10.69 -7.25 2.81
C VAL A 248 -9.85 -8.39 3.40
N GLY A 249 -9.32 -9.24 2.53
CA GLY A 249 -8.33 -10.26 2.85
C GLY A 249 -6.91 -9.78 2.56
N ARG A 250 -6.08 -10.70 2.07
CA ARG A 250 -4.73 -10.39 1.55
C ARG A 250 -4.80 -9.36 0.41
N PRO A 251 -3.94 -8.32 0.43
CA PRO A 251 -3.86 -7.40 -0.70
C PRO A 251 -3.45 -8.13 -1.98
N VAL A 252 -4.10 -7.80 -3.09
CA VAL A 252 -3.74 -8.29 -4.44
C VAL A 252 -2.49 -7.58 -4.95
N TYR A 253 -2.24 -6.37 -4.46
CA TYR A 253 -1.06 -5.58 -4.78
C TYR A 253 -0.53 -4.90 -3.51
N THR A 254 0.80 -4.92 -3.33
CA THR A 254 1.50 -4.15 -2.30
C THR A 254 2.73 -3.52 -2.92
N ALA A 255 2.86 -2.19 -2.81
CA ALA A 255 4.06 -1.48 -3.23
C ALA A 255 5.23 -1.83 -2.30
N SER A 256 6.42 -2.02 -2.89
CA SER A 256 7.64 -2.29 -2.13
C SER A 256 8.20 -1.03 -1.48
N GLY A 257 8.99 -1.23 -0.44
CA GLY A 257 9.66 -0.20 0.31
C GLY A 257 8.86 0.34 1.51
N MET A 258 9.61 0.85 2.48
CA MET A 258 9.04 1.38 3.72
C MET A 258 8.48 2.80 3.54
N ALA A 259 9.30 3.72 3.00
CA ALA A 259 8.91 5.12 2.79
C ALA A 259 8.23 5.35 1.43
N GLY A 260 7.37 6.37 1.35
CA GLY A 260 6.61 6.75 0.17
C GLY A 260 5.15 6.30 0.26
N ARG A 261 4.55 5.96 -0.89
CA ARG A 261 3.09 5.75 -0.98
C ARG A 261 2.58 4.52 -0.26
N GLY A 262 3.40 3.48 -0.12
CA GLY A 262 3.01 2.26 0.61
C GLY A 262 1.70 1.65 0.13
N THR A 263 1.39 1.79 -1.17
CA THR A 263 0.09 1.47 -1.75
C THR A 263 -0.27 0.01 -1.59
N ARG A 264 -1.48 -0.27 -1.12
CA ARG A 264 -2.08 -1.61 -1.06
C ARG A 264 -3.40 -1.61 -1.83
N GLY A 265 -3.58 -2.63 -2.67
CA GLY A 265 -4.78 -2.82 -3.49
C GLY A 265 -5.53 -4.06 -3.07
N TYR A 266 -6.84 -3.93 -2.83
CA TYR A 266 -7.70 -4.99 -2.31
C TYR A 266 -8.92 -5.21 -3.21
N ILE A 267 -9.34 -6.47 -3.32
CA ILE A 267 -10.72 -6.78 -3.68
C ILE A 267 -11.53 -6.71 -2.40
N ALA A 268 -12.46 -5.77 -2.34
CA ALA A 268 -13.20 -5.42 -1.14
C ALA A 268 -14.67 -5.83 -1.25
N HIS A 269 -15.23 -6.42 -0.20
CA HIS A 269 -16.65 -6.72 -0.10
C HIS A 269 -17.34 -5.72 0.84
N GLU A 270 -18.28 -4.93 0.32
CA GLU A 270 -18.95 -3.91 1.13
C GLU A 270 -20.07 -4.49 2.01
N LEU A 271 -20.09 -4.12 3.29
CA LEU A 271 -21.10 -4.59 4.25
C LEU A 271 -22.53 -4.16 3.90
N ALA A 272 -22.73 -2.94 3.41
CA ALA A 272 -24.05 -2.39 3.15
C ALA A 272 -24.67 -3.00 1.88
N THR A 273 -23.96 -2.92 0.76
CA THR A 273 -24.50 -3.29 -0.55
C THR A 273 -24.26 -4.74 -0.94
N LYS A 274 -23.35 -5.45 -0.24
CA LYS A 274 -22.88 -6.80 -0.59
C LYS A 274 -22.23 -6.87 -1.98
N ARG A 275 -21.77 -5.72 -2.51
CA ARG A 275 -21.07 -5.63 -3.79
C ARG A 275 -19.56 -5.77 -3.58
N PHE A 276 -18.87 -6.18 -4.64
CA PHE A 276 -17.41 -6.14 -4.70
C PHE A 276 -16.93 -4.84 -5.31
N PHE A 277 -15.81 -4.33 -4.80
CA PHE A 277 -15.14 -3.11 -5.23
C PHE A 277 -13.63 -3.32 -5.28
N TRP A 278 -12.94 -2.47 -6.02
CA TRP A 278 -11.49 -2.31 -5.86
C TRP A 278 -11.24 -1.23 -4.81
N LEU A 279 -10.44 -1.51 -3.78
CA LEU A 279 -10.08 -0.56 -2.74
C LEU A 279 -8.57 -0.35 -2.76
N LYS A 280 -8.16 0.90 -2.94
CA LYS A 280 -6.76 1.33 -2.87
C LYS A 280 -6.54 2.10 -1.56
N ASP A 281 -5.55 1.65 -0.80
CA ASP A 281 -5.11 2.23 0.47
C ASP A 281 -3.68 2.75 0.26
N SER A 282 -3.48 4.07 0.34
CA SER A 282 -2.19 4.68 0.00
C SER A 282 -1.88 5.94 0.79
N TRP A 283 -0.62 6.33 0.78
CA TRP A 283 -0.11 7.55 1.41
C TRP A 283 0.22 8.56 0.32
N ARG A 284 -0.74 9.45 0.05
CA ARG A 284 -0.58 10.49 -0.97
C ARG A 284 0.30 11.61 -0.44
N VAL A 285 1.06 12.26 -1.32
CA VAL A 285 1.81 13.45 -0.93
C VAL A 285 0.84 14.59 -0.62
N SER A 286 0.97 15.22 0.55
CA SER A 286 0.08 16.29 1.01
C SER A 286 0.66 17.66 0.65
N TYR A 287 0.17 18.26 -0.44
CA TYR A 287 0.45 19.65 -0.81
C TYR A 287 -0.84 20.33 -1.22
N GLU A 288 -1.00 21.63 -0.90
CA GLU A 288 -2.22 22.42 -1.17
C GLU A 288 -2.70 22.35 -2.63
N ASN A 289 -1.78 22.16 -3.58
CA ASN A 289 -2.07 22.15 -5.02
C ASN A 289 -2.06 20.73 -5.64
N VAL A 290 -2.31 19.68 -4.85
CA VAL A 290 -2.39 18.30 -5.35
C VAL A 290 -3.77 17.74 -5.03
N ASN A 291 -4.57 17.56 -6.08
CA ASN A 291 -5.88 16.93 -5.97
C ASN A 291 -5.70 15.44 -5.65
N PRO A 292 -6.52 14.87 -4.74
CA PRO A 292 -6.54 13.43 -4.53
C PRO A 292 -7.05 12.71 -5.78
N GLU A 293 -6.60 11.46 -5.97
CA GLU A 293 -6.95 10.64 -7.14
C GLU A 293 -8.45 10.54 -7.38
N GLY A 294 -9.24 10.39 -6.31
CA GLY A 294 -10.70 10.28 -6.41
C GLY A 294 -11.35 11.52 -7.02
N LEU A 295 -10.82 12.72 -6.70
CA LEU A 295 -11.31 13.97 -7.28
C LEU A 295 -10.93 14.08 -8.76
N ILE A 296 -9.72 13.65 -9.14
CA ILE A 296 -9.27 13.62 -10.54
C ILE A 296 -10.16 12.69 -11.36
N LEU A 297 -10.43 11.47 -10.87
CA LEU A 297 -11.31 10.51 -11.53
C LEU A 297 -12.74 11.06 -11.69
N GLN A 298 -13.29 11.69 -10.65
CA GLN A 298 -14.60 12.36 -10.71
C GLN A 298 -14.63 13.46 -11.77
N GLN A 299 -13.58 14.30 -11.85
CA GLN A 299 -13.46 15.36 -12.86
C GLN A 299 -13.41 14.79 -14.29
N LEU A 300 -12.61 13.75 -14.52
CA LEU A 300 -12.52 13.08 -15.82
C LEU A 300 -13.89 12.53 -16.26
N ARG A 301 -14.59 11.84 -15.35
CA ARG A 301 -15.92 11.29 -15.61
C ARG A 301 -16.96 12.37 -15.86
N ALA A 302 -16.94 13.46 -15.10
CA ALA A 302 -17.82 14.62 -15.30
C ALA A 302 -17.60 15.29 -16.67
N ALA A 303 -16.37 15.25 -17.18
CA ALA A 303 -16.03 15.71 -18.53
C ALA A 303 -16.41 14.71 -19.66
N GLY A 304 -17.09 13.61 -19.32
CA GLY A 304 -17.50 12.58 -20.29
C GLY A 304 -16.36 11.65 -20.73
N ILE A 305 -15.22 11.66 -20.06
CA ILE A 305 -14.10 10.77 -20.36
C ILE A 305 -14.42 9.39 -19.81
N THR A 306 -14.54 8.43 -20.72
CA THR A 306 -14.79 7.01 -20.40
C THR A 306 -13.49 6.24 -20.21
N ASN A 307 -13.57 5.02 -19.67
CA ASN A 307 -12.44 4.10 -19.50
C ASN A 307 -11.36 4.57 -18.51
N VAL A 308 -11.82 5.34 -17.52
CA VAL A 308 -11.15 5.54 -16.23
C VAL A 308 -12.04 4.92 -15.15
N PRO A 309 -11.47 4.51 -14.00
CA PRO A 309 -12.25 3.94 -12.90
C PRO A 309 -13.39 4.85 -12.44
N THR A 310 -14.47 4.23 -11.97
CA THR A 310 -15.60 4.90 -11.34
C THR A 310 -15.37 4.99 -9.85
N VAL A 311 -15.32 6.20 -9.29
CA VAL A 311 -15.18 6.37 -7.84
C VAL A 311 -16.52 6.11 -7.15
N ALA A 312 -16.54 5.12 -6.26
CA ALA A 312 -17.67 4.82 -5.40
C ALA A 312 -17.65 5.67 -4.12
N CYS A 313 -16.48 5.83 -3.49
CA CYS A 313 -16.23 6.77 -2.40
C CYS A 313 -14.73 6.95 -2.19
N HIS A 314 -14.31 8.07 -1.61
CA HIS A 314 -12.91 8.28 -1.27
C HIS A 314 -12.74 9.31 -0.15
N GLY A 315 -11.57 9.31 0.49
CA GLY A 315 -11.27 10.32 1.51
C GLY A 315 -9.94 10.11 2.20
N ASP A 316 -9.48 11.18 2.85
CA ASP A 316 -8.34 11.11 3.76
C ASP A 316 -8.73 10.34 5.03
N VAL A 317 -7.83 9.48 5.50
CA VAL A 317 -8.06 8.64 6.68
C VAL A 317 -7.79 9.45 7.95
N ARG A 318 -8.85 10.08 8.49
CA ARG A 318 -8.79 10.94 9.69
C ARG A 318 -7.66 11.98 9.56
N ASN A 319 -6.95 12.27 10.65
CA ASN A 319 -5.78 13.17 10.69
C ASN A 319 -4.46 12.38 10.62
N GLN A 320 -4.43 11.26 9.90
CA GLN A 320 -3.21 10.43 9.80
C GLN A 320 -2.24 11.01 8.77
N THR A 321 -1.37 11.89 9.25
CA THR A 321 -0.26 12.46 8.49
C THR A 321 1.07 11.82 8.88
N ALA A 322 1.89 11.47 7.90
CA ALA A 322 3.30 11.16 8.11
C ALA A 322 4.12 12.42 7.81
N ASN A 323 4.54 13.14 8.85
CA ASN A 323 5.38 14.32 8.76
C ASN A 323 6.39 14.37 9.91
N LEU A 324 7.44 15.17 9.71
CA LEU A 324 8.45 15.47 10.72
C LEU A 324 8.29 16.91 11.20
N SER A 325 7.11 17.27 11.73
CA SER A 325 6.82 18.62 12.21
C SER A 325 7.82 19.17 13.24
N PHE A 326 8.50 18.30 14.00
CA PHE A 326 9.55 18.67 14.96
C PHE A 326 10.96 18.85 14.33
N ARG A 327 11.13 18.53 13.03
CA ARG A 327 12.36 18.74 12.24
C ARG A 327 12.02 19.45 10.92
N PRO A 328 11.67 20.75 10.96
CA PRO A 328 11.32 21.52 9.76
C PRO A 328 12.49 21.70 8.78
N ASP A 329 13.72 21.46 9.25
CA ASP A 329 14.95 21.42 8.45
C ASP A 329 15.06 20.16 7.57
N CYS A 330 14.26 19.13 7.83
CA CYS A 330 14.31 17.87 7.10
C CYS A 330 13.53 17.96 5.78
N PRO A 331 14.14 17.65 4.62
CA PRO A 331 13.49 17.77 3.30
C PRO A 331 12.48 16.66 3.00
N ILE A 332 12.08 15.87 4.00
CA ILE A 332 11.17 14.74 3.87
C ILE A 332 9.76 15.22 3.55
N ARG A 333 9.06 14.49 2.67
CA ARG A 333 7.70 14.83 2.24
C ARG A 333 6.69 14.51 3.32
N GLU A 334 5.73 15.40 3.45
CA GLU A 334 4.50 15.10 4.16
C GLU A 334 3.61 14.20 3.31
N HIS A 335 3.16 13.10 3.92
CA HIS A 335 2.16 12.22 3.34
C HIS A 335 0.88 12.24 4.17
N GLN A 336 -0.25 12.14 3.49
CA GLN A 336 -1.57 12.00 4.07
C GLN A 336 -2.09 10.61 3.72
N HIS A 337 -2.54 9.86 4.71
CA HIS A 337 -3.17 8.56 4.48
C HIS A 337 -4.52 8.76 3.79
N TYR A 338 -4.79 8.00 2.74
CA TYR A 338 -5.91 8.19 1.84
C TYR A 338 -6.44 6.84 1.32
N ARG A 339 -7.77 6.73 1.18
CA ARG A 339 -8.43 5.57 0.56
C ARG A 339 -9.32 6.00 -0.58
N VAL A 340 -9.28 5.25 -1.67
CA VAL A 340 -10.23 5.37 -2.79
C VAL A 340 -10.83 4.00 -3.11
N VAL A 341 -12.14 3.99 -3.31
CA VAL A 341 -12.91 2.80 -3.67
C VAL A 341 -13.47 3.00 -5.07
N GLU A 342 -13.19 2.04 -5.94
CA GLU A 342 -13.57 2.04 -7.35
C GLU A 342 -14.57 0.90 -7.64
N GLU A 343 -15.53 1.16 -8.52
CA GLU A 343 -16.57 0.16 -8.86
C GLU A 343 -16.02 -1.02 -9.65
N GLU A 344 -15.02 -0.78 -10.51
CA GLU A 344 -14.47 -1.79 -11.40
C GLU A 344 -13.35 -2.61 -10.74
N VAL A 345 -13.61 -3.87 -10.40
CA VAL A 345 -12.55 -4.84 -10.09
C VAL A 345 -11.97 -5.36 -11.40
N CYS A 346 -10.86 -4.79 -11.86
CA CYS A 346 -10.27 -5.12 -13.16
C CYS A 346 -9.31 -6.33 -13.09
N MET A 347 -9.00 -6.90 -14.25
CA MET A 347 -7.95 -7.90 -14.42
C MET A 347 -6.63 -7.23 -14.85
N SER A 348 -5.49 -7.82 -14.47
CA SER A 348 -4.17 -7.40 -14.98
C SER A 348 -4.10 -7.50 -16.51
N LEU A 349 -3.35 -6.59 -17.14
CA LEU A 349 -3.10 -6.57 -18.58
C LEU A 349 -2.60 -7.91 -19.10
N GLU A 350 -1.81 -8.64 -18.31
CA GLU A 350 -1.20 -9.93 -18.65
C GLU A 350 -2.23 -11.01 -19.04
N ASN A 351 -3.50 -10.82 -18.69
CA ASN A 351 -4.58 -11.78 -18.97
C ASN A 351 -5.19 -11.66 -20.37
N PHE A 352 -4.69 -10.75 -21.22
CA PHE A 352 -5.13 -10.62 -22.61
C PHE A 352 -5.04 -11.97 -23.36
N LYS A 353 -5.92 -12.20 -24.33
CA LYS A 353 -6.04 -13.51 -25.02
C LYS A 353 -5.26 -13.63 -26.31
N ASN A 354 -4.96 -12.51 -26.96
CA ASN A 354 -4.20 -12.46 -28.20
C ASN A 354 -3.76 -11.01 -28.50
N GLY A 355 -2.81 -10.86 -29.43
CA GLY A 355 -2.28 -9.55 -29.82
C GLY A 355 -3.33 -8.56 -30.33
N ARG A 356 -4.40 -9.03 -31.00
CA ARG A 356 -5.51 -8.15 -31.41
C ARG A 356 -6.22 -7.54 -30.20
N GLN A 357 -6.44 -8.34 -29.16
CA GLN A 357 -7.06 -7.86 -27.93
C GLN A 357 -6.14 -6.91 -27.18
N LEU A 358 -4.84 -7.22 -27.06
CA LEU A 358 -3.83 -6.34 -26.46
C LEU A 358 -3.82 -4.95 -27.11
N VAL A 359 -3.74 -4.90 -28.45
CA VAL A 359 -3.78 -3.64 -29.21
C VAL A 359 -5.11 -2.91 -28.99
N SER A 360 -6.24 -3.61 -28.92
CA SER A 360 -7.54 -2.99 -28.64
C SER A 360 -7.62 -2.37 -27.24
N ILE A 361 -7.08 -3.04 -26.23
CA ILE A 361 -7.03 -2.57 -24.83
C ILE A 361 -6.17 -1.30 -24.74
N ILE A 362 -4.97 -1.32 -25.33
CA ILE A 362 -4.08 -0.15 -25.35
C ILE A 362 -4.70 1.00 -26.15
N LEU A 363 -5.40 0.71 -27.25
CA LEU A 363 -6.12 1.72 -28.03
C LEU A 363 -7.24 2.39 -27.23
N ASP A 364 -7.98 1.64 -26.41
CA ASP A 364 -9.00 2.19 -25.51
C ASP A 364 -8.35 3.15 -24.49
N CYS A 365 -7.17 2.81 -23.94
CA CYS A 365 -6.42 3.68 -23.02
C CYS A 365 -5.83 4.92 -23.73
N LEU A 366 -5.29 4.76 -24.94
CA LEU A 366 -4.79 5.88 -25.75
C LEU A 366 -5.89 6.89 -26.08
N ARG A 367 -7.10 6.42 -26.41
CA ARG A 367 -8.26 7.30 -26.65
C ARG A 367 -8.65 8.06 -25.39
N THR A 368 -8.64 7.39 -24.25
CA THR A 368 -8.90 7.98 -22.94
C THR A 368 -7.89 9.07 -22.62
N HIS A 369 -6.59 8.76 -22.74
CA HIS A 369 -5.51 9.71 -22.53
C HIS A 369 -5.58 10.90 -23.51
N LYS A 370 -5.91 10.65 -24.79
CA LYS A 370 -6.13 11.73 -25.77
C LYS A 370 -7.22 12.68 -25.32
N LEU A 371 -8.37 12.17 -24.86
CA LEU A 371 -9.45 13.01 -24.37
C LEU A 371 -9.01 13.79 -23.12
N ALA A 372 -8.40 13.13 -22.14
CA ALA A 372 -7.89 13.78 -20.93
C ALA A 372 -6.89 14.90 -21.23
N SER A 373 -5.96 14.68 -22.16
CA SER A 373 -4.89 15.64 -22.47
C SER A 373 -5.30 16.78 -23.41
N THR A 374 -6.36 16.61 -24.22
CA THR A 374 -6.72 17.57 -25.27
C THR A 374 -8.06 18.28 -25.07
N LEU A 375 -8.96 17.73 -24.25
CA LEU A 375 -10.27 18.33 -24.03
C LEU A 375 -10.13 19.67 -23.28
N PRO A 376 -10.64 20.80 -23.84
CA PRO A 376 -10.59 22.08 -23.16
C PRO A 376 -11.26 22.02 -21.78
N GLY A 377 -10.58 22.57 -20.77
CA GLY A 377 -11.03 22.51 -19.37
C GLY A 377 -10.59 21.28 -18.57
N VAL A 378 -10.10 20.22 -19.23
CA VAL A 378 -9.44 19.08 -18.56
C VAL A 378 -7.93 19.23 -18.70
N GLN A 379 -7.38 18.96 -19.89
CA GLN A 379 -5.95 19.06 -20.21
C GLN A 379 -5.05 18.48 -19.11
N ILE A 380 -5.17 17.18 -18.82
CA ILE A 380 -4.41 16.46 -17.80
C ILE A 380 -3.53 15.39 -18.47
N PHE A 381 -2.27 15.30 -18.05
CA PHE A 381 -1.35 14.20 -18.36
C PHE A 381 -1.33 13.19 -17.20
N HIS A 382 -1.25 11.89 -17.54
CA HIS A 382 -1.29 10.81 -16.56
C HIS A 382 0.04 10.68 -15.79
N ARG A 383 1.16 10.74 -16.50
CA ARG A 383 2.55 10.77 -16.03
C ARG A 383 3.09 9.47 -15.40
N ASP A 384 2.32 8.40 -15.46
CA ASP A 384 2.69 7.09 -14.93
C ASP A 384 2.04 5.96 -15.72
N ILE A 385 2.18 6.01 -17.04
CA ILE A 385 1.67 4.95 -17.91
C ILE A 385 2.60 3.75 -17.80
N THR A 386 2.11 2.68 -17.19
CA THR A 386 2.81 1.40 -17.04
C THR A 386 1.88 0.23 -17.37
N GLY A 387 2.43 -0.97 -17.55
CA GLY A 387 1.63 -2.19 -17.73
C GLY A 387 0.72 -2.51 -16.54
N GLY A 388 1.11 -2.09 -15.33
CA GLY A 388 0.29 -2.25 -14.12
C GLY A 388 -0.88 -1.28 -14.03
N ASN A 389 -0.79 -0.13 -14.72
CA ASN A 389 -1.81 0.93 -14.69
C ASN A 389 -2.79 0.85 -15.88
N ILE A 390 -2.56 -0.07 -16.81
CA ILE A 390 -3.50 -0.43 -17.88
C ILE A 390 -4.18 -1.73 -17.48
N LEU A 391 -5.48 -1.67 -17.22
CA LEU A 391 -6.24 -2.81 -16.71
C LEU A 391 -7.29 -3.28 -17.73
N ILE A 392 -7.72 -4.52 -17.58
CA ILE A 392 -8.76 -5.13 -18.43
C ILE A 392 -10.07 -5.19 -17.66
N TYR A 393 -11.13 -4.64 -18.25
CA TYR A 393 -12.48 -4.73 -17.68
C TYR A 393 -13.49 -5.24 -18.71
N PRO A 394 -14.33 -6.25 -18.39
CA PRO A 394 -15.43 -6.65 -19.25
C PRO A 394 -16.54 -5.61 -19.18
N LYS A 395 -16.84 -4.97 -20.31
CA LYS A 395 -17.82 -3.88 -20.40
C LYS A 395 -18.88 -4.20 -21.44
N ILE A 396 -20.12 -3.86 -21.11
CA ILE A 396 -21.23 -3.94 -22.05
C ILE A 396 -21.15 -2.76 -23.01
N ILE A 397 -21.13 -3.04 -24.31
CA ILE A 397 -21.08 -2.04 -25.37
C ILE A 397 -22.30 -2.20 -26.27
N THR A 398 -23.07 -1.13 -26.42
CA THR A 398 -24.17 -1.05 -27.37
C THR A 398 -23.63 -0.64 -28.73
N LYS A 399 -23.87 -1.46 -29.75
CA LYS A 399 -23.52 -1.16 -31.14
C LYS A 399 -24.57 -0.25 -31.79
N LYS A 400 -24.23 0.28 -32.97
CA LYS A 400 -25.12 1.15 -33.77
C LYS A 400 -26.43 0.47 -34.19
N ASP A 401 -26.44 -0.85 -34.29
CA ASP A 401 -27.61 -1.66 -34.60
C ASP A 401 -28.46 -2.02 -33.35
N ASN A 402 -28.22 -1.34 -32.22
CA ASN A 402 -28.80 -1.61 -30.90
C ASN A 402 -28.51 -3.01 -30.33
N THR A 403 -27.61 -3.79 -30.94
CA THR A 403 -27.15 -5.04 -30.33
C THR A 403 -26.16 -4.76 -29.21
N MET A 404 -26.31 -5.47 -28.10
CA MET A 404 -25.40 -5.38 -26.96
C MET A 404 -24.33 -6.46 -27.07
N ARG A 405 -23.08 -6.11 -26.75
CA ARG A 405 -21.97 -7.06 -26.71
C ARG A 405 -21.14 -6.82 -25.46
N LEU A 406 -20.82 -7.89 -24.75
CA LEU A 406 -19.78 -7.88 -23.72
C LEU A 406 -18.42 -7.93 -24.41
N ARG A 407 -17.57 -6.93 -24.15
CA ARG A 407 -16.23 -6.82 -24.71
C ARG A 407 -15.24 -6.49 -23.60
N TRP A 408 -14.01 -6.99 -23.70
CA TRP A 408 -12.95 -6.51 -22.82
C TRP A 408 -12.48 -5.14 -23.31
N VAL A 409 -12.38 -4.18 -22.40
CA VAL A 409 -11.89 -2.83 -22.67
C VAL A 409 -10.68 -2.54 -21.80
N GLY A 410 -9.84 -1.63 -22.27
CA GLY A 410 -8.78 -1.06 -21.44
C GLY A 410 -9.35 0.00 -20.50
N ILE A 411 -8.96 -0.06 -19.23
CA ILE A 411 -9.15 0.97 -18.21
C ILE A 411 -7.78 1.55 -17.87
N LEU A 412 -7.64 2.86 -17.97
CA LEU A 412 -6.43 3.56 -17.53
C LEU A 412 -6.64 4.01 -16.08
N SER A 413 -5.94 3.35 -15.16
CA SER A 413 -6.01 3.53 -13.70
C SER A 413 -4.78 4.25 -13.16
N ASP A 414 -4.81 4.62 -11.88
CA ASP A 414 -3.70 5.26 -11.16
C ASP A 414 -3.40 6.70 -11.60
N TRP A 415 -4.39 7.59 -11.43
CA TRP A 415 -4.28 9.00 -11.79
C TRP A 415 -3.66 9.87 -10.69
N GLU A 416 -3.02 9.27 -9.68
CA GLU A 416 -2.58 9.97 -8.47
C GLU A 416 -1.45 10.99 -8.70
N VAL A 417 -0.64 10.79 -9.75
CA VAL A 417 0.43 11.73 -10.16
C VAL A 417 0.06 12.60 -11.36
N ALA A 418 -1.20 12.53 -11.78
CA ALA A 418 -1.67 13.25 -12.93
C ALA A 418 -1.55 14.76 -12.74
N LYS A 419 -1.28 15.49 -13.82
CA LYS A 419 -1.03 16.93 -13.75
C LYS A 419 -1.60 17.67 -14.95
N CYS A 420 -2.15 18.86 -14.71
CA CYS A 420 -2.58 19.74 -15.77
C CYS A 420 -1.42 20.09 -16.72
N VAL A 421 -1.72 20.13 -18.01
CA VAL A 421 -0.84 20.59 -19.08
C VAL A 421 -0.61 22.09 -18.87
N ALA A 422 0.48 22.46 -18.20
CA ALA A 422 0.70 23.85 -17.81
C ALA A 422 0.70 24.80 -19.02
N THR A 423 -0.20 25.78 -19.03
CA THR A 423 -0.19 26.92 -19.95
C THR A 423 0.76 27.99 -19.39
N GLY A 424 2.05 27.84 -19.62
CA GLY A 424 3.05 28.90 -19.37
C GLY A 424 3.69 28.98 -17.96
N GLU A 425 4.98 29.30 -17.96
CA GLU A 425 5.86 29.90 -16.92
C GLU A 425 5.98 29.36 -15.48
N GLU A 426 5.31 28.29 -15.07
CA GLU A 426 5.73 27.65 -13.82
C GLU A 426 7.00 26.80 -14.04
N ARG A 427 8.14 27.30 -13.54
CA ARG A 427 9.32 26.45 -13.32
C ARG A 427 8.84 25.20 -12.58
N PRO A 428 9.02 23.98 -13.11
CA PRO A 428 8.72 22.79 -12.33
C PRO A 428 9.61 22.87 -11.09
N ARG A 429 9.03 23.09 -9.90
CA ARG A 429 9.77 22.73 -8.69
C ARG A 429 10.15 21.27 -8.90
N PRO A 430 11.45 20.91 -8.83
CA PRO A 430 11.87 19.53 -8.96
C PRO A 430 11.32 18.80 -7.73
N ARG A 431 10.06 18.37 -7.80
CA ARG A 431 9.57 17.32 -6.94
C ARG A 431 10.38 16.13 -7.40
N GLN A 432 11.37 15.74 -6.61
CA GLN A 432 12.18 14.56 -6.91
C GLN A 432 11.24 13.47 -7.44
N PRO A 433 11.47 12.90 -8.62
CA PRO A 433 10.64 11.77 -9.02
C PRO A 433 10.75 10.77 -7.88
N GLU A 434 9.61 10.28 -7.38
CA GLU A 434 9.61 9.00 -6.69
C GLU A 434 10.14 8.02 -7.73
N ARG A 435 11.45 7.83 -7.73
CA ARG A 435 12.19 6.95 -8.64
C ARG A 435 11.99 5.49 -8.23
N THR A 436 10.81 5.18 -7.69
CA THR A 436 10.49 3.90 -7.08
C THR A 436 9.67 3.01 -8.02
N CYS A 437 9.28 3.46 -9.21
CA CYS A 437 8.47 2.65 -10.12
C CYS A 437 9.05 2.54 -11.55
N THR A 438 9.16 1.28 -11.98
CA THR A 438 9.20 0.73 -13.35
C THR A 438 9.78 1.62 -14.46
N TRP A 439 11.09 1.88 -14.39
CA TRP A 439 11.87 2.62 -15.38
C TRP A 439 11.72 2.15 -16.83
N GLN A 440 11.37 0.86 -17.03
CA GLN A 440 11.29 0.25 -18.36
C GLN A 440 10.21 0.85 -19.27
N PHE A 441 9.27 1.64 -18.72
CA PHE A 441 8.22 2.32 -19.49
C PHE A 441 8.43 3.84 -19.58
N VAL A 442 9.41 4.40 -18.89
CA VAL A 442 9.69 5.84 -18.92
C VAL A 442 10.32 6.22 -20.27
N SER A 443 9.97 7.40 -20.80
CA SER A 443 10.55 7.89 -22.06
C SER A 443 12.04 8.14 -21.95
N VAL A 444 12.77 7.94 -23.07
CA VAL A 444 14.21 8.20 -23.17
C VAL A 444 14.53 9.65 -22.80
N ASN A 445 13.66 10.60 -23.17
CA ASN A 445 13.82 12.02 -22.83
C ASN A 445 13.79 12.27 -21.31
N LEU A 446 12.86 11.66 -20.58
CA LEU A 446 12.77 11.79 -19.13
C LEU A 446 13.90 11.03 -18.40
N LEU A 447 14.34 9.90 -18.95
CA LEU A 447 15.49 9.15 -18.44
C LEU A 447 16.80 9.92 -18.62
N SER A 448 17.00 10.53 -19.80
CA SER A 448 18.23 11.24 -20.15
C SER A 448 18.34 12.61 -19.50
N ASN A 449 17.21 13.23 -19.17
CA ASN A 449 17.17 14.54 -18.54
C ASN A 449 16.09 14.60 -17.45
N ALA A 450 16.53 14.38 -16.22
CA ALA A 450 15.64 14.34 -15.04
C ALA A 450 14.91 15.67 -14.75
N LEU A 451 15.34 16.78 -15.36
CA LEU A 451 14.70 18.10 -15.22
C LEU A 451 13.80 18.44 -16.41
N SER A 452 13.72 17.57 -17.41
CA SER A 452 12.82 17.76 -18.56
C SER A 452 11.38 17.87 -18.10
N ARG A 453 10.67 18.85 -18.68
CA ARG A 453 9.23 18.95 -18.54
C ARG A 453 8.57 17.78 -19.27
N HIS A 454 7.64 17.11 -18.59
CA HIS A 454 6.82 16.04 -19.17
C HIS A 454 5.94 16.58 -20.31
N ARG A 455 5.92 15.89 -21.46
CA ARG A 455 5.20 16.26 -22.68
C ARG A 455 4.33 15.11 -23.16
N LEU A 456 3.43 15.42 -24.10
CA LEU A 456 2.58 14.42 -24.75
C LEU A 456 3.40 13.28 -25.39
N GLN A 457 4.55 13.59 -25.98
CA GLN A 457 5.43 12.59 -26.59
C GLN A 457 5.91 11.55 -25.57
N ASP A 458 6.16 11.97 -24.32
CA ASP A 458 6.62 11.07 -23.26
C ASP A 458 5.53 10.05 -22.90
N GLU A 459 4.26 10.47 -22.78
CA GLU A 459 3.11 9.59 -22.52
C GLU A 459 2.88 8.58 -23.67
N LEU A 460 3.04 9.04 -24.92
CA LEU A 460 2.88 8.18 -26.11
C LEU A 460 4.02 7.15 -26.21
N GLU A 461 5.25 7.54 -25.86
CA GLU A 461 6.40 6.64 -25.79
C GLU A 461 6.20 5.58 -24.71
N SER A 462 5.66 5.95 -23.54
CA SER A 462 5.30 4.98 -22.50
C SER A 462 4.25 3.97 -22.96
N LEU A 463 3.18 4.41 -23.64
CA LEU A 463 2.19 3.48 -24.23
C LEU A 463 2.82 2.52 -25.26
N LEU A 464 3.78 3.02 -26.06
CA LEU A 464 4.52 2.19 -27.02
C LEU A 464 5.40 1.17 -26.30
N HIS A 465 6.13 1.57 -25.26
CA HIS A 465 6.96 0.67 -24.46
C HIS A 465 6.12 -0.44 -23.82
N VAL A 466 4.94 -0.12 -23.28
CA VAL A 466 4.01 -1.14 -22.76
C VAL A 466 3.58 -2.10 -23.87
N LEU A 467 3.18 -1.59 -25.04
CA LEU A 467 2.78 -2.45 -26.17
C LEU A 467 3.91 -3.41 -26.58
N ILE A 468 5.14 -2.91 -26.74
CA ILE A 468 6.30 -3.71 -27.15
C ILE A 468 6.59 -4.77 -26.08
N TYR A 469 6.67 -4.37 -24.81
CA TYR A 469 6.97 -5.28 -23.70
C TYR A 469 5.96 -6.43 -23.64
N TYR A 470 4.66 -6.11 -23.63
CA TYR A 470 3.61 -7.13 -23.52
C TYR A 470 3.48 -8.00 -24.77
N SER A 471 3.83 -7.50 -25.95
CA SER A 471 3.80 -8.31 -27.19
C SER A 471 4.94 -9.32 -27.28
N ILE A 472 6.03 -9.11 -26.54
CA ILE A 472 7.22 -9.99 -26.55
C ILE A 472 7.20 -10.93 -25.34
N ARG A 473 6.79 -10.43 -24.17
CA ARG A 473 6.90 -11.13 -22.88
C ARG A 473 5.81 -12.19 -22.66
N TYR A 474 4.62 -11.96 -23.21
CA TYR A 474 3.39 -12.76 -23.07
C TYR A 474 2.87 -13.13 -24.46
#